data_AF-A0A7G7WYP1-F1
#
_entry.id   AF-A0A7G7WYP1-F1
#
_cell.length_a   1.000
_cell.length_b   1.000
_cell.length_c   1.000
_cell.angle_alpha   90.00
_cell.angle_beta   90.00
_cell.angle_gamma   90.00
#
_symmetry.space_group_name_H-M   'P 1'
#
loop_
_entity.id
_entity.type
_entity.pdbx_description
1 polymer ?
#
loop_
_entity_poly.entity_id
_entity_poly.type
_entity_poly.pdbx_seq_one_letter_code
_entity_poly.pdbx_strand_id
1 'polypeptide(L)'
;MREHILLWRICMSLFCFSQWFGTLSGEAAFDKILEVNEQVARIHGKFNSLFDARIPDSVMGKAGDRSSPIRDRTGLWHNGIIPYTISFDLTKREEHIKVLKNAMKEWENKTCIRFKKRENDADYVEFYYGDGCNSDVGRVGGRQSTSLGQGCADHGIVVHEIGHLVGFWHEQNRPDRDEYVEIQTNNILRKFRFAFQKYSEYKIDSLGVEYDYQSVMHYGPKAFSRNRRDTIVSKNKTVTKFGNNHLSPLDIKQANLLYRCSDRKKVEVRNPKFPEDFMWRSDGPSSLFDCVQITEPKEGKFWWDDNYFCVRKGTKKIGSSLVPPRCYSWHDLYLDLGTKEETKPFLE
;
A
#
# COMPACT_ATOMS: atom_id res chain seq x y z
N MET A 1 28.28 -19.21 44.35
CA MET A 1 29.08 -19.18 43.10
C MET A 1 28.31 -19.57 41.83
N ARG A 2 27.58 -20.70 41.76
CA ARG A 2 26.90 -21.11 40.49
C ARG A 2 25.83 -20.13 39.98
N GLU A 3 25.06 -19.49 40.87
CA GLU A 3 23.97 -18.58 40.46
C GLU A 3 24.47 -17.25 39.86
N HIS A 4 25.57 -16.69 40.38
CA HIS A 4 26.17 -15.47 39.82
C HIS A 4 26.67 -15.66 38.37
N ILE A 5 27.11 -16.86 38.00
CA ILE A 5 27.53 -17.17 36.62
C ILE A 5 26.32 -17.22 35.67
N LEU A 6 25.16 -17.68 36.16
CA LEU A 6 23.93 -17.70 35.37
C LEU A 6 23.39 -16.28 35.14
N LEU A 7 23.37 -15.45 36.19
CA LEU A 7 23.03 -14.03 36.10
C LEU A 7 23.99 -13.26 35.18
N TRP A 8 25.30 -13.53 35.23
CA TRP A 8 26.28 -12.88 34.35
C TRP A 8 26.11 -13.29 32.87
N ARG A 9 25.76 -14.56 32.61
CA ARG A 9 25.40 -15.03 31.25
C ARG A 9 24.12 -14.38 30.74
N ILE A 10 23.06 -14.33 31.54
CA ILE A 10 21.80 -13.65 31.20
C ILE A 10 22.06 -12.16 30.95
N CYS A 11 22.89 -11.51 31.77
CA CYS A 11 23.24 -10.10 31.61
C CYS A 11 24.08 -9.85 30.34
N MET A 12 25.04 -10.71 29.99
CA MET A 12 25.76 -10.60 28.69
C MET A 12 24.84 -10.89 27.49
N SER A 13 23.87 -11.79 27.60
CA SER A 13 22.85 -12.00 26.57
C SER A 13 21.99 -10.74 26.38
N LEU A 14 21.56 -10.11 27.48
CA LEU A 14 20.79 -8.87 27.46
C LEU A 14 21.62 -7.65 27.02
N PHE A 15 22.92 -7.60 27.30
CA PHE A 15 23.83 -6.55 26.80
C PHE A 15 24.14 -6.70 25.31
N CYS A 16 24.19 -7.92 24.78
CA CYS A 16 24.23 -8.14 23.33
C CYS A 16 22.91 -7.76 22.65
N PHE A 17 21.77 -7.95 23.33
CA PHE A 17 20.47 -7.49 22.83
C PHE A 17 20.32 -5.95 22.89
N SER A 18 20.78 -5.29 23.96
CA SER A 18 20.64 -3.83 24.10
C SER A 18 21.59 -3.04 23.18
N GLN A 19 22.68 -3.64 22.72
CA GLN A 19 23.50 -3.09 21.62
C GLN A 19 22.94 -3.38 20.22
N TRP A 20 21.86 -4.16 20.11
CA TRP A 20 21.14 -4.38 18.85
C TRP A 20 20.00 -3.37 18.65
N PHE A 21 19.42 -2.85 19.74
CA PHE A 21 18.53 -1.68 19.71
C PHE A 21 19.32 -0.36 19.57
N GLY A 22 20.06 -0.24 18.46
CA GLY A 22 20.34 1.07 17.89
C GLY A 22 19.00 1.74 17.56
N THR A 23 18.87 3.02 17.90
CA THR A 23 17.63 3.78 17.69
C THR A 23 17.26 3.79 16.20
N LEU A 24 16.19 3.07 15.84
CA LEU A 24 15.63 2.92 14.48
C LEU A 24 14.96 4.21 13.97
N SER A 25 15.73 5.29 13.87
CA SER A 25 15.33 6.57 13.30
C SER A 25 16.11 6.86 12.01
N GLY A 26 15.66 6.25 10.90
CA GLY A 26 16.11 6.61 9.55
C GLY A 26 16.67 5.51 8.66
N GLU A 27 16.39 4.23 8.93
CA GLU A 27 16.72 3.12 8.01
C GLU A 27 15.67 2.99 6.88
N ALA A 28 16.08 2.48 5.71
CA ALA A 28 15.21 2.33 4.56
C ALA A 28 14.20 1.18 4.73
N ALA A 29 13.08 1.24 4.00
CA ALA A 29 12.09 0.15 3.97
C ALA A 29 12.74 -1.22 3.71
N PHE A 30 13.63 -1.30 2.71
CA PHE A 30 14.30 -2.56 2.35
C PHE A 30 15.27 -3.08 3.43
N ASP A 31 15.95 -2.20 4.19
CA ASP A 31 16.86 -2.65 5.26
C ASP A 31 16.07 -3.42 6.34
N LYS A 32 14.87 -2.94 6.67
CA LYS A 32 13.94 -3.61 7.58
C LYS A 32 13.39 -4.93 7.00
N ILE A 33 13.04 -4.95 5.71
CA ILE A 33 12.62 -6.18 4.99
C ILE A 33 13.72 -7.24 5.08
N LEU A 34 14.97 -6.84 4.84
CA LEU A 34 16.12 -7.73 4.92
C LEU A 34 16.30 -8.29 6.34
N GLU A 35 16.17 -7.46 7.37
CA GLU A 35 16.26 -7.93 8.76
C GLU A 35 15.18 -8.96 9.08
N VAL A 36 13.92 -8.65 8.75
CA VAL A 36 12.77 -9.54 8.97
C VAL A 36 12.95 -10.87 8.23
N ASN A 37 13.31 -10.82 6.95
CA ASN A 37 13.48 -12.02 6.12
C ASN A 37 14.71 -12.84 6.57
N GLU A 38 15.78 -12.20 7.06
CA GLU A 38 16.90 -12.91 7.70
C GLU A 38 16.50 -13.63 8.98
N GLN A 39 15.70 -13.00 9.85
CA GLN A 39 15.23 -13.62 11.09
C GLN A 39 14.38 -14.86 10.80
N VAL A 40 13.39 -14.74 9.90
CA VAL A 40 12.52 -15.85 9.47
C VAL A 40 13.33 -16.99 8.84
N ALA A 41 14.31 -16.67 7.99
CA ALA A 41 15.15 -17.68 7.36
C ALA A 41 16.03 -18.48 8.34
N ARG A 42 16.45 -17.87 9.47
CA ARG A 42 17.19 -18.57 10.53
C ARG A 42 16.30 -19.55 11.31
N ILE A 43 14.99 -19.27 11.42
CA ILE A 43 14.02 -20.10 12.13
C ILE A 43 13.55 -21.27 11.24
N HIS A 44 13.19 -20.99 9.98
CA HIS A 44 12.54 -21.97 9.10
C HIS A 44 13.48 -22.66 8.09
N GLY A 45 14.76 -22.27 8.05
CA GLY A 45 15.79 -22.88 7.19
C GLY A 45 15.67 -22.63 5.69
N LYS A 46 14.62 -21.94 5.23
CA LYS A 46 14.30 -21.71 3.81
C LYS A 46 14.66 -20.30 3.34
N PHE A 47 15.96 -19.98 3.27
CA PHE A 47 16.39 -18.63 2.86
C PHE A 47 16.01 -18.30 1.40
N ASN A 48 16.16 -19.24 0.46
CA ASN A 48 16.03 -18.95 -0.97
C ASN A 48 14.59 -18.57 -1.42
N SER A 49 13.57 -18.80 -0.59
CA SER A 49 12.17 -18.44 -0.88
C SER A 49 11.71 -17.12 -0.22
N LEU A 50 12.61 -16.43 0.48
CA LEU A 50 12.33 -15.18 1.20
C LEU A 50 12.94 -13.96 0.49
N PHE A 51 12.90 -13.99 -0.84
CA PHE A 51 13.12 -12.81 -1.66
C PHE A 51 11.82 -12.00 -1.69
N ASP A 52 11.93 -10.69 -1.52
CA ASP A 52 10.80 -9.77 -1.46
C ASP A 52 10.12 -9.60 -2.82
N ALA A 53 10.89 -9.52 -3.90
CA ALA A 53 10.38 -9.57 -5.28
C ALA A 53 10.29 -11.02 -5.80
N ARG A 54 9.11 -11.64 -5.77
CA ARG A 54 8.90 -12.94 -6.46
C ARG A 54 8.77 -12.76 -7.98
N ILE A 55 9.45 -13.66 -8.70
CA ILE A 55 9.39 -13.76 -10.18
C ILE A 55 8.51 -14.96 -10.53
N PRO A 56 7.41 -14.80 -11.29
CA PRO A 56 6.65 -15.93 -11.80
C PRO A 56 7.48 -16.77 -12.79
N ASP A 57 7.37 -18.10 -12.72
CA ASP A 57 8.12 -19.02 -13.59
C ASP A 57 7.89 -18.77 -15.10
N SER A 58 6.74 -18.21 -15.46
CA SER A 58 6.39 -17.81 -16.83
C SER A 58 7.26 -16.68 -17.41
N VAL A 59 8.08 -16.01 -16.59
CA VAL A 59 8.90 -14.84 -16.97
C VAL A 59 10.41 -15.15 -16.91
N MET A 60 10.83 -16.42 -16.92
CA MET A 60 12.25 -16.82 -17.02
C MET A 60 12.84 -16.64 -18.44
N GLY A 61 12.75 -15.42 -18.98
CA GLY A 61 13.47 -14.96 -20.17
C GLY A 61 14.89 -14.45 -19.83
N LYS A 62 15.80 -14.51 -20.81
CA LYS A 62 17.24 -14.18 -20.64
C LYS A 62 17.50 -12.70 -20.28
N ALA A 63 18.63 -12.45 -19.59
CA ALA A 63 18.99 -11.17 -18.95
C ALA A 63 19.61 -10.08 -19.87
N GLY A 64 19.62 -8.80 -19.42
CA GLY A 64 20.35 -7.63 -20.01
C GLY A 64 19.65 -6.22 -20.00
N ASP A 65 19.93 -5.36 -18.99
CA ASP A 65 19.71 -3.88 -18.71
C ASP A 65 18.38 -3.04 -19.01
N ARG A 66 17.43 -2.64 -18.09
CA ARG A 66 16.76 -1.28 -17.83
C ARG A 66 15.85 -1.05 -16.54
N SER A 67 15.20 0.13 -16.27
CA SER A 67 14.79 0.67 -14.90
C SER A 67 13.31 0.64 -14.38
N SER A 68 13.17 0.50 -13.05
CA SER A 68 12.25 -0.32 -12.22
C SER A 68 10.83 -0.78 -12.63
N PRO A 69 9.89 -0.03 -13.23
CA PRO A 69 8.58 -0.62 -13.56
C PRO A 69 8.63 -1.65 -14.69
N ILE A 70 7.75 -2.67 -14.62
CA ILE A 70 7.56 -3.65 -15.70
C ILE A 70 7.25 -2.94 -17.02
N ARG A 71 8.04 -3.22 -18.05
CA ARG A 71 7.86 -2.70 -19.41
C ARG A 71 6.68 -3.34 -20.14
N ASP A 72 6.46 -4.63 -19.91
CA ASP A 72 5.30 -5.33 -20.44
C ASP A 72 4.02 -4.82 -19.77
N ARG A 73 3.27 -3.99 -20.50
CA ARG A 73 2.01 -3.40 -20.03
C ARG A 73 0.91 -4.44 -19.80
N THR A 74 1.05 -5.67 -20.27
CA THR A 74 0.13 -6.75 -19.88
C THR A 74 0.32 -7.12 -18.40
N GLY A 75 1.53 -7.00 -17.85
CA GLY A 75 1.83 -7.19 -16.42
C GLY A 75 1.36 -6.05 -15.51
N LEU A 76 0.62 -5.06 -16.01
CA LEU A 76 0.04 -3.99 -15.20
C LEU A 76 -1.41 -4.33 -14.79
N TRP A 77 -1.85 -3.72 -13.69
CA TRP A 77 -3.24 -3.81 -13.25
C TRP A 77 -4.16 -3.01 -14.17
N HIS A 78 -5.26 -3.63 -14.62
CA HIS A 78 -6.16 -2.97 -15.57
C HIS A 78 -6.76 -1.69 -14.95
N ASN A 79 -6.61 -0.56 -15.64
CA ASN A 79 -6.92 0.76 -15.13
C ASN A 79 -6.32 1.06 -13.74
N GLY A 80 -5.17 0.49 -13.37
CA GLY A 80 -4.54 0.67 -12.05
C GLY A 80 -5.43 0.32 -10.87
N ILE A 81 -6.49 -0.48 -11.09
CA ILE A 81 -7.35 -0.99 -10.03
C ILE A 81 -6.74 -2.32 -9.60
N ILE A 82 -6.45 -2.44 -8.31
CA ILE A 82 -5.93 -3.65 -7.68
C ILE A 82 -7.06 -4.25 -6.82
N PRO A 83 -7.80 -5.27 -7.34
CA PRO A 83 -8.71 -6.06 -6.53
C PRO A 83 -7.92 -6.81 -5.45
N TYR A 84 -8.38 -6.74 -4.20
CA TYR A 84 -7.69 -7.39 -3.09
C TYR A 84 -8.63 -8.15 -2.14
N THR A 85 -8.08 -9.19 -1.52
CA THR A 85 -8.61 -9.86 -0.33
C THR A 85 -7.60 -9.76 0.81
N ILE A 86 -8.07 -9.99 2.04
CA ILE A 86 -7.24 -10.05 3.24
C ILE A 86 -7.53 -11.41 3.88
N SER A 87 -6.51 -12.22 4.12
CA SER A 87 -6.68 -13.55 4.73
C SER A 87 -7.17 -13.44 6.17
N PHE A 88 -7.90 -14.45 6.64
CA PHE A 88 -8.46 -14.48 7.99
C PHE A 88 -7.39 -14.25 9.07
N ASP A 89 -6.22 -14.86 8.95
CA ASP A 89 -5.15 -14.69 9.93
C ASP A 89 -4.54 -13.28 9.93
N LEU A 90 -4.48 -12.61 8.77
CA LEU A 90 -4.08 -11.20 8.74
C LEU A 90 -5.17 -10.30 9.35
N THR A 91 -6.47 -10.60 9.19
CA THR A 91 -7.55 -9.81 9.83
C THR A 91 -7.51 -9.80 11.36
N LYS A 92 -6.91 -10.82 12.00
CA LYS A 92 -6.74 -10.90 13.46
C LYS A 92 -5.65 -9.97 14.00
N ARG A 93 -4.89 -9.27 13.14
CA ARG A 93 -3.73 -8.45 13.50
C ARG A 93 -4.03 -6.98 13.21
N GLU A 94 -4.56 -6.29 14.21
CA GLU A 94 -5.03 -4.90 14.07
C GLU A 94 -3.93 -3.96 13.54
N GLU A 95 -2.69 -4.11 14.00
CA GLU A 95 -1.55 -3.32 13.57
C GLU A 95 -1.25 -3.51 12.07
N HIS A 96 -1.09 -4.75 11.61
CA HIS A 96 -0.91 -5.06 10.18
C HIS A 96 -2.03 -4.49 9.32
N ILE A 97 -3.28 -4.60 9.76
CA ILE A 97 -4.45 -4.08 9.03
C ILE A 97 -4.45 -2.54 8.99
N LYS A 98 -4.06 -1.88 10.08
CA LYS A 98 -3.91 -0.41 10.17
C LYS A 98 -2.81 0.08 9.22
N VAL A 99 -1.64 -0.57 9.25
CA VAL A 99 -0.50 -0.22 8.39
C VAL A 99 -0.82 -0.48 6.92
N LEU A 100 -1.42 -1.62 6.58
CA LEU A 100 -1.84 -1.93 5.21
C LEU A 100 -2.80 -0.87 4.64
N LYS A 101 -3.82 -0.48 5.41
CA LYS A 101 -4.76 0.58 5.00
C LYS A 101 -4.07 1.94 4.83
N ASN A 102 -3.09 2.27 5.67
CA ASN A 102 -2.33 3.51 5.56
C ASN A 102 -1.41 3.53 4.33
N ALA A 103 -0.73 2.42 4.04
CA ALA A 103 0.12 2.26 2.86
C ALA A 103 -0.71 2.31 1.56
N MET A 104 -1.85 1.60 1.50
CA MET A 104 -2.81 1.72 0.40
C MET A 104 -3.24 3.18 0.19
N LYS A 105 -3.63 3.87 1.25
CA LYS A 105 -4.07 5.28 1.21
C LYS A 105 -2.97 6.23 0.73
N GLU A 106 -1.70 5.97 1.04
CA GLU A 106 -0.59 6.76 0.50
C GLU A 106 -0.51 6.66 -1.03
N TRP A 107 -0.55 5.44 -1.56
CA TRP A 107 -0.60 5.18 -3.00
C TRP A 107 -1.83 5.83 -3.67
N GLU A 108 -3.01 5.70 -3.07
CA GLU A 108 -4.25 6.28 -3.62
C GLU A 108 -4.27 7.82 -3.63
N ASN A 109 -3.67 8.45 -2.61
CA ASN A 109 -3.59 9.91 -2.51
C ASN A 109 -2.60 10.52 -3.50
N LYS A 110 -1.47 9.84 -3.74
CA LYS A 110 -0.36 10.35 -4.56
C LYS A 110 -0.44 9.94 -6.05
N THR A 111 -1.20 8.89 -6.36
CA THR A 111 -1.27 8.32 -7.72
C THR A 111 -2.71 8.03 -8.14
N CYS A 112 -2.91 7.49 -9.36
CA CYS A 112 -4.20 6.94 -9.79
C CYS A 112 -4.39 5.44 -9.51
N ILE A 113 -3.50 4.79 -8.76
CA ILE A 113 -3.70 3.40 -8.26
C ILE A 113 -4.88 3.37 -7.28
N ARG A 114 -5.75 2.36 -7.36
CA ARG A 114 -6.93 2.23 -6.49
C ARG A 114 -7.09 0.80 -5.98
N PHE A 115 -7.37 0.64 -4.69
CA PHE A 115 -7.58 -0.67 -4.06
C PHE A 115 -9.07 -0.95 -3.93
N LYS A 116 -9.55 -1.96 -4.64
CA LYS A 116 -10.95 -2.41 -4.59
C LYS A 116 -11.01 -3.69 -3.77
N LYS A 117 -11.94 -3.82 -2.82
CA LYS A 117 -12.25 -5.16 -2.26
C LYS A 117 -12.71 -6.06 -3.41
N ARG A 118 -12.12 -7.25 -3.52
CA ARG A 118 -12.47 -8.22 -4.55
C ARG A 118 -13.95 -8.62 -4.43
N GLU A 119 -14.62 -8.68 -5.58
CA GLU A 119 -15.96 -9.26 -5.74
C GLU A 119 -15.81 -10.51 -6.62
N ASN A 120 -16.08 -10.39 -7.93
CA ASN A 120 -15.94 -11.44 -8.93
C ASN A 120 -14.67 -11.29 -9.79
N ASP A 121 -13.72 -10.48 -9.34
CA ASP A 121 -12.50 -10.16 -10.09
C ASP A 121 -11.61 -11.41 -10.22
N ALA A 122 -11.24 -11.77 -11.45
CA ALA A 122 -10.45 -12.98 -11.75
C ALA A 122 -9.00 -12.85 -11.28
N ASP A 123 -8.39 -11.69 -11.57
CA ASP A 123 -7.05 -11.33 -11.11
C ASP A 123 -7.15 -10.50 -9.84
N TYR A 124 -6.45 -10.90 -8.78
CA TYR A 124 -6.48 -10.21 -7.49
C TYR A 124 -5.29 -10.59 -6.62
N VAL A 125 -4.94 -9.70 -5.69
CA VAL A 125 -3.95 -9.97 -4.64
C VAL A 125 -4.63 -10.38 -3.33
N GLU A 126 -4.09 -11.40 -2.66
CA GLU A 126 -4.41 -11.68 -1.26
C GLU A 126 -3.27 -11.22 -0.36
N PHE A 127 -3.55 -10.27 0.53
CA PHE A 127 -2.66 -9.96 1.64
C PHE A 127 -2.85 -10.99 2.75
N TYR A 128 -1.78 -11.68 3.15
CA TYR A 128 -1.85 -12.74 4.16
C TYR A 128 -0.69 -12.67 5.15
N TYR A 129 -0.88 -13.27 6.33
CA TYR A 129 0.18 -13.39 7.33
C TYR A 129 1.00 -14.66 7.04
N GLY A 130 2.13 -14.49 6.36
CA GLY A 130 3.04 -15.58 5.97
C GLY A 130 4.45 -15.43 6.54
N ASP A 131 5.39 -16.13 5.92
CA ASP A 131 6.81 -16.05 6.23
C ASP A 131 7.42 -14.83 5.54
N GLY A 132 7.96 -13.91 6.34
CA GLY A 132 8.64 -12.69 5.87
C GLY A 132 7.73 -11.68 5.15
N CYS A 133 8.37 -10.68 4.56
CA CYS A 133 7.77 -9.66 3.70
C CYS A 133 8.14 -9.97 2.25
N ASN A 134 7.14 -10.09 1.39
CA ASN A 134 7.32 -10.36 -0.04
C ASN A 134 6.03 -10.19 -0.85
N SER A 135 6.21 -9.89 -2.14
CA SER A 135 5.15 -9.74 -3.12
C SER A 135 5.59 -10.17 -4.51
N ASP A 136 4.63 -10.53 -5.35
CA ASP A 136 4.85 -10.71 -6.78
C ASP A 136 4.89 -9.33 -7.47
N VAL A 137 5.75 -9.17 -8.49
CA VAL A 137 5.88 -7.89 -9.20
C VAL A 137 4.82 -7.79 -10.31
N GLY A 138 3.98 -6.75 -10.23
CA GLY A 138 2.88 -6.49 -11.17
C GLY A 138 1.67 -7.41 -11.01
N ARG A 139 0.81 -7.44 -12.03
CA ARG A 139 -0.32 -8.36 -12.16
C ARG A 139 0.15 -9.62 -12.89
N VAL A 140 0.19 -10.75 -12.20
CA VAL A 140 0.68 -12.03 -12.76
C VAL A 140 -0.44 -12.90 -13.35
N GLY A 141 -1.70 -12.60 -12.98
CA GLY A 141 -2.89 -13.33 -13.39
C GLY A 141 -3.43 -14.27 -12.30
N GLY A 142 -4.76 -14.36 -12.18
CA GLY A 142 -5.42 -15.15 -11.14
C GLY A 142 -5.19 -14.61 -9.71
N ARG A 143 -5.19 -15.52 -8.74
CA ARG A 143 -4.81 -15.21 -7.35
C ARG A 143 -3.29 -15.10 -7.24
N GLN A 144 -2.79 -13.92 -6.91
CA GLN A 144 -1.44 -13.71 -6.39
C GLN A 144 -1.48 -13.33 -4.91
N SER A 145 -0.34 -13.31 -4.22
CA SER A 145 -0.31 -13.12 -2.76
C SER A 145 0.79 -12.16 -2.34
N THR A 146 0.57 -11.44 -1.24
CA THR A 146 1.59 -10.60 -0.58
C THR A 146 1.69 -11.03 0.87
N SER A 147 2.86 -11.50 1.28
CA SER A 147 3.13 -11.90 2.66
C SER A 147 3.44 -10.66 3.49
N LEU A 148 2.67 -10.47 4.57
CA LEU A 148 2.92 -9.47 5.60
C LEU A 148 3.08 -10.20 6.94
N GLY A 149 4.21 -10.90 7.07
CA GLY A 149 4.55 -11.72 8.24
C GLY A 149 4.87 -10.95 9.52
N GLN A 150 5.49 -11.64 10.48
CA GLN A 150 5.98 -11.00 11.70
C GLN A 150 7.06 -9.96 11.35
N GLY A 151 6.99 -8.76 11.93
CA GLY A 151 7.90 -7.66 11.63
C GLY A 151 7.55 -6.83 10.39
N CYS A 152 6.68 -7.32 9.49
CA CYS A 152 6.27 -6.57 8.28
C CYS A 152 5.22 -5.47 8.54
N ALA A 153 4.83 -5.23 9.79
CA ALA A 153 3.87 -4.19 10.18
C ALA A 153 4.50 -2.79 10.26
N ASP A 154 5.34 -2.44 9.29
CA ASP A 154 5.97 -1.12 9.15
C ASP A 154 5.46 -0.44 7.87
N HIS A 155 5.21 0.87 7.95
CA HIS A 155 4.61 1.62 6.83
C HIS A 155 5.51 1.63 5.60
N GLY A 156 6.83 1.76 5.77
CA GLY A 156 7.79 1.72 4.67
C GLY A 156 7.82 0.35 4.00
N ILE A 157 7.84 -0.72 4.81
CA ILE A 157 7.76 -2.10 4.31
C ILE A 157 6.50 -2.29 3.45
N VAL A 158 5.31 -1.96 3.96
CA VAL A 158 4.08 -2.24 3.19
C VAL A 158 3.95 -1.32 1.96
N VAL A 159 4.49 -0.09 2.00
CA VAL A 159 4.57 0.76 0.80
C VAL A 159 5.49 0.15 -0.26
N HIS A 160 6.61 -0.47 0.13
CA HIS A 160 7.54 -1.18 -0.76
C HIS A 160 6.91 -2.42 -1.40
N GLU A 161 6.26 -3.28 -0.61
CA GLU A 161 5.57 -4.49 -1.12
C GLU A 161 4.42 -4.12 -2.07
N ILE A 162 3.71 -3.02 -1.81
CA ILE A 162 2.73 -2.47 -2.75
C ILE A 162 3.42 -1.91 -4.01
N GLY A 163 4.63 -1.36 -3.91
CA GLY A 163 5.44 -0.98 -5.07
C GLY A 163 5.71 -2.16 -6.00
N HIS A 164 6.05 -3.33 -5.46
CA HIS A 164 6.11 -4.57 -6.24
C HIS A 164 4.77 -4.87 -6.93
N LEU A 165 3.64 -4.88 -6.21
CA LEU A 165 2.32 -5.11 -6.83
C LEU A 165 1.98 -4.11 -7.95
N VAL A 166 2.31 -2.83 -7.76
CA VAL A 166 2.13 -1.77 -8.76
C VAL A 166 2.97 -2.05 -10.01
N GLY A 167 4.08 -2.76 -9.87
CA GLY A 167 4.92 -3.26 -10.96
C GLY A 167 6.38 -2.84 -10.87
N PHE A 168 6.83 -2.30 -9.74
CA PHE A 168 8.22 -1.84 -9.56
C PHE A 168 9.13 -2.98 -9.11
N TRP A 169 10.23 -3.18 -9.82
CA TRP A 169 11.44 -3.85 -9.32
C TRP A 169 12.24 -2.90 -8.40
N HIS A 170 13.37 -3.33 -7.87
CA HIS A 170 14.20 -2.48 -7.02
C HIS A 170 15.08 -1.52 -7.82
N GLU A 171 15.26 -0.32 -7.26
CA GLU A 171 15.92 0.78 -7.94
C GLU A 171 17.41 0.53 -8.21
N GLN A 172 18.11 -0.27 -7.39
CA GLN A 172 19.50 -0.65 -7.69
C GLN A 172 19.65 -1.77 -8.74
N ASN A 173 18.57 -2.46 -9.16
CA ASN A 173 18.61 -3.41 -10.28
C ASN A 173 18.51 -2.75 -11.65
N ARG A 174 18.53 -1.41 -11.65
CA ARG A 174 18.63 -0.53 -12.80
C ARG A 174 19.80 -0.81 -13.76
N PRO A 175 19.76 -0.29 -14.99
CA PRO A 175 20.79 -0.48 -16.02
C PRO A 175 21.96 0.49 -15.89
N ASP A 176 21.55 1.75 -15.75
CA ASP A 176 22.22 3.00 -15.60
C ASP A 176 22.64 3.14 -14.13
N ARG A 177 22.25 2.20 -13.25
CA ARG A 177 22.74 2.16 -11.87
C ARG A 177 24.25 2.21 -11.80
N ASP A 178 24.97 1.64 -12.76
CA ASP A 178 26.44 1.73 -12.80
C ASP A 178 26.94 3.16 -13.17
N GLU A 179 26.09 4.09 -13.59
CA GLU A 179 26.36 5.53 -13.75
C GLU A 179 26.18 6.31 -12.44
N TYR A 180 25.34 5.81 -11.52
CA TYR A 180 24.95 6.47 -10.26
C TYR A 180 25.58 5.85 -9.00
N VAL A 181 25.78 4.53 -8.99
CA VAL A 181 26.31 3.74 -7.88
C VAL A 181 27.39 2.75 -8.34
N GLU A 182 28.20 2.28 -7.39
CA GLU A 182 29.16 1.21 -7.56
C GLU A 182 28.81 0.05 -6.62
N ILE A 183 28.75 -1.18 -7.16
CA ILE A 183 28.41 -2.39 -6.42
C ILE A 183 29.68 -3.07 -5.89
N GLN A 184 29.91 -2.93 -4.59
CA GLN A 184 31.04 -3.52 -3.87
C GLN A 184 30.85 -5.03 -3.68
N THR A 185 31.00 -5.79 -4.78
CA THR A 185 30.80 -7.25 -4.87
C THR A 185 31.66 -8.07 -3.89
N ASN A 186 32.74 -7.49 -3.39
CA ASN A 186 33.60 -8.06 -2.35
C ASN A 186 33.05 -7.90 -0.92
N ASN A 187 32.05 -7.05 -0.70
CA ASN A 187 31.34 -6.90 0.58
C ASN A 187 30.03 -7.70 0.60
N ILE A 188 29.51 -8.16 -0.55
CA ILE A 188 28.26 -8.92 -0.65
C ILE A 188 28.46 -10.40 -0.27
N LEU A 189 27.55 -10.97 0.51
CA LEU A 189 27.45 -12.42 0.77
C LEU A 189 27.32 -13.21 -0.55
N ARG A 190 28.20 -14.21 -0.77
CA ARG A 190 28.30 -14.92 -2.06
C ARG A 190 26.95 -15.41 -2.62
N LYS A 191 26.07 -15.91 -1.74
CA LYS A 191 24.74 -16.42 -2.10
C LYS A 191 23.74 -15.35 -2.59
N PHE A 192 23.95 -14.07 -2.30
CA PHE A 192 23.04 -12.98 -2.69
C PHE A 192 23.57 -12.08 -3.81
N ARG A 193 24.68 -12.44 -4.45
CA ARG A 193 25.21 -11.67 -5.59
C ARG A 193 24.23 -11.57 -6.76
N PHE A 194 23.29 -12.52 -6.90
CA PHE A 194 22.22 -12.45 -7.89
C PHE A 194 21.26 -11.27 -7.65
N ALA A 195 21.02 -10.89 -6.38
CA ALA A 195 20.15 -9.79 -5.99
C ALA A 195 20.62 -8.42 -6.51
N PHE A 196 21.89 -8.32 -6.91
CA PHE A 196 22.52 -7.10 -7.43
C PHE A 196 22.72 -7.16 -8.96
N GLN A 197 22.19 -8.17 -9.65
CA GLN A 197 22.23 -8.21 -11.12
C GLN A 197 21.32 -7.13 -11.71
N LYS A 198 21.71 -6.57 -12.86
CA LYS A 198 20.88 -5.61 -13.59
C LYS A 198 19.82 -6.37 -14.40
N TYR A 199 18.57 -5.93 -14.33
CA TYR A 199 17.45 -6.49 -15.11
C TYR A 199 17.37 -5.88 -16.51
N SER A 200 16.50 -6.37 -17.42
CA SER A 200 16.59 -6.11 -18.88
C SER A 200 15.74 -5.02 -19.52
N GLU A 201 16.18 -4.50 -20.68
CA GLU A 201 15.46 -3.44 -21.44
C GLU A 201 14.05 -3.87 -21.75
N TYR A 202 13.93 -5.12 -22.13
CA TYR A 202 12.69 -5.79 -22.50
C TYR A 202 11.81 -6.08 -21.28
N LYS A 203 12.39 -6.19 -20.08
CA LYS A 203 11.66 -6.44 -18.82
C LYS A 203 11.22 -5.14 -18.14
N ILE A 204 11.96 -4.05 -18.31
CA ILE A 204 11.90 -2.90 -17.41
C ILE A 204 12.13 -1.54 -18.15
N ASP A 205 11.34 -0.51 -17.85
CA ASP A 205 11.30 0.80 -18.57
C ASP A 205 11.37 2.04 -17.65
N SER A 206 12.40 2.86 -17.79
CA SER A 206 12.61 4.06 -16.96
C SER A 206 11.58 5.16 -17.11
N LEU A 207 10.79 5.18 -18.19
CA LEU A 207 9.81 6.24 -18.52
C LEU A 207 10.41 7.66 -18.54
N GLY A 208 11.73 7.78 -18.77
CA GLY A 208 12.46 9.05 -18.72
C GLY A 208 12.62 9.64 -17.31
N VAL A 209 12.50 8.83 -16.26
CA VAL A 209 12.76 9.24 -14.87
C VAL A 209 14.21 8.95 -14.49
N GLU A 210 14.86 9.95 -13.88
CA GLU A 210 16.23 9.86 -13.36
C GLU A 210 16.37 8.78 -12.26
N TYR A 211 17.60 8.46 -11.89
CA TYR A 211 17.87 7.49 -10.82
C TYR A 211 17.54 8.06 -9.44
N ASP A 212 16.72 7.34 -8.68
CA ASP A 212 16.25 7.83 -7.39
C ASP A 212 16.91 7.13 -6.19
N TYR A 213 17.93 7.78 -5.65
CA TYR A 213 18.58 7.36 -4.42
C TYR A 213 17.61 7.28 -3.21
N GLN A 214 16.49 8.01 -3.24
CA GLN A 214 15.48 8.05 -2.16
C GLN A 214 14.21 7.25 -2.49
N SER A 215 14.22 6.44 -3.56
CA SER A 215 13.09 5.58 -3.89
C SER A 215 12.81 4.62 -2.74
N VAL A 216 11.55 4.41 -2.40
CA VAL A 216 11.18 3.37 -1.42
C VAL A 216 11.64 1.98 -1.87
N MET A 217 11.85 1.78 -3.18
CA MET A 217 12.31 0.55 -3.82
C MET A 217 13.85 0.39 -3.84
N HIS A 218 14.62 1.33 -3.30
CA HIS A 218 16.08 1.27 -3.30
C HIS A 218 16.61 0.53 -2.04
N TYR A 219 17.55 -0.40 -2.24
CA TYR A 219 18.28 -1.07 -1.16
C TYR A 219 19.12 -0.07 -0.33
N GLY A 220 19.21 -0.26 0.98
CA GLY A 220 20.17 0.48 1.79
C GLY A 220 21.63 0.12 1.47
N PRO A 221 22.60 0.95 1.89
CA PRO A 221 23.99 0.80 1.50
C PRO A 221 24.61 -0.53 1.96
N LYS A 222 24.09 -1.14 3.04
CA LYS A 222 24.64 -2.36 3.66
C LYS A 222 23.85 -3.64 3.35
N ALA A 223 22.89 -3.58 2.43
CA ALA A 223 22.10 -4.73 2.01
C ALA A 223 22.98 -5.97 1.74
N PHE A 224 22.65 -7.12 2.33
CA PHE A 224 23.36 -8.39 2.17
C PHE A 224 24.89 -8.35 2.47
N SER A 225 25.36 -7.39 3.27
CA SER A 225 26.78 -7.24 3.61
C SER A 225 27.32 -8.39 4.46
N ARG A 226 28.44 -9.00 4.02
CA ARG A 226 29.14 -10.07 4.75
C ARG A 226 30.09 -9.56 5.85
N ASN A 227 30.35 -8.25 5.89
CA ASN A 227 31.41 -7.66 6.71
C ASN A 227 31.03 -6.29 7.32
N ARG A 228 29.75 -5.93 7.30
CA ARG A 228 29.18 -4.65 7.75
C ARG A 228 29.71 -3.40 7.02
N ARG A 229 30.42 -3.59 5.90
CA ARG A 229 30.82 -2.52 4.96
C ARG A 229 29.77 -2.37 3.86
N ASP A 230 29.76 -1.21 3.24
CA ASP A 230 28.78 -0.87 2.22
C ASP A 230 28.95 -1.75 0.97
N THR A 231 27.82 -2.20 0.45
CA THR A 231 27.67 -3.00 -0.78
C THR A 231 27.26 -2.15 -1.97
N ILE A 232 26.61 -1.00 -1.71
CA ILE A 232 26.25 0.01 -2.69
C ILE A 232 26.86 1.33 -2.23
N VAL A 233 27.63 1.98 -3.09
CA VAL A 233 28.27 3.28 -2.83
C VAL A 233 27.88 4.24 -3.94
N SER A 234 27.47 5.47 -3.64
CA SER A 234 27.14 6.44 -4.69
C SER A 234 28.41 6.98 -5.34
N LYS A 235 28.37 7.17 -6.66
CA LYS A 235 29.38 7.91 -7.40
C LYS A 235 29.35 9.41 -7.07
N ASN A 236 28.20 9.92 -6.65
CA ASN A 236 28.10 11.25 -6.07
C ASN A 236 28.38 11.21 -4.55
N LYS A 237 29.55 11.72 -4.16
CA LYS A 237 30.02 11.70 -2.76
C LYS A 237 29.13 12.46 -1.77
N THR A 238 28.20 13.30 -2.22
CA THR A 238 27.23 13.97 -1.32
C THR A 238 26.07 13.06 -0.92
N VAL A 239 25.84 11.96 -1.67
CA VAL A 239 24.76 10.99 -1.40
C VAL A 239 25.30 9.87 -0.51
N THR A 240 24.94 9.94 0.77
CA THR A 240 25.38 8.98 1.81
C THR A 240 24.24 8.14 2.39
N LYS A 241 23.00 8.40 1.97
CA LYS A 241 21.80 7.66 2.37
C LYS A 241 21.05 7.20 1.13
N PHE A 242 20.46 6.01 1.23
CA PHE A 242 19.67 5.37 0.19
C PHE A 242 18.34 4.93 0.78
N GLY A 243 17.31 4.89 -0.06
CA GLY A 243 15.97 4.42 0.32
C GLY A 243 15.19 5.41 1.19
N ASN A 244 13.92 5.06 1.45
CA ASN A 244 12.98 5.83 2.25
C ASN A 244 11.93 4.90 2.90
N ASN A 245 10.99 5.45 3.66
CA ASN A 245 9.82 4.75 4.23
C ASN A 245 8.48 5.25 3.63
N HIS A 246 8.54 6.06 2.58
CA HIS A 246 7.41 6.67 1.89
C HIS A 246 7.74 6.77 0.41
N LEU A 247 6.72 6.87 -0.45
CA LEU A 247 6.92 7.14 -1.87
C LEU A 247 7.62 8.49 -2.05
N SER A 248 8.77 8.45 -2.71
CA SER A 248 9.52 9.64 -3.12
C SER A 248 8.75 10.44 -4.19
N PRO A 249 9.15 11.69 -4.47
CA PRO A 249 8.62 12.43 -5.62
C PRO A 249 8.81 11.71 -6.97
N LEU A 250 9.88 10.91 -7.12
CA LEU A 250 10.19 10.18 -8.35
C LEU A 250 9.42 8.85 -8.43
N ASP A 251 9.25 8.11 -7.33
CA ASP A 251 8.33 6.95 -7.24
C ASP A 251 6.93 7.35 -7.73
N ILE A 252 6.42 8.48 -7.21
CA ILE A 252 5.10 9.04 -7.56
C ILE A 252 5.05 9.41 -9.05
N LYS A 253 6.08 10.10 -9.56
CA LYS A 253 6.16 10.49 -10.98
C LYS A 253 6.16 9.26 -11.89
N GLN A 254 6.98 8.26 -11.57
CA GLN A 254 7.14 7.04 -12.36
C GLN A 254 5.86 6.20 -12.37
N ALA A 255 5.20 6.05 -11.21
CA ALA A 255 3.90 5.37 -11.11
C ALA A 255 2.82 6.08 -11.94
N ASN A 256 2.78 7.41 -11.88
CA ASN A 256 1.82 8.22 -12.62
C ASN A 256 2.03 8.17 -14.14
N LEU A 257 3.29 8.09 -14.60
CA LEU A 257 3.63 7.86 -16.00
C LEU A 257 3.26 6.43 -16.45
N LEU A 258 3.60 5.43 -15.65
CA LEU A 258 3.36 4.01 -15.96
C LEU A 258 1.88 3.70 -16.19
N TYR A 259 1.03 4.20 -15.27
CA TYR A 259 -0.41 3.99 -15.29
C TYR A 259 -1.20 5.06 -16.06
N ARG A 260 -0.48 5.98 -16.74
CA ARG A 260 -1.03 7.09 -17.55
C ARG A 260 -2.09 7.89 -16.78
N CYS A 261 -1.75 8.28 -15.55
CA CYS A 261 -2.70 8.91 -14.64
C CYS A 261 -3.21 10.28 -15.14
N SER A 262 -2.47 10.95 -16.03
CA SER A 262 -2.89 12.19 -16.70
C SER A 262 -3.95 11.96 -17.79
N ASP A 263 -3.88 10.84 -18.51
CA ASP A 263 -4.80 10.50 -19.61
C ASP A 263 -6.15 10.01 -19.09
N ARG A 264 -6.16 9.50 -17.86
CA ARG A 264 -7.39 9.25 -17.13
C ARG A 264 -8.04 10.60 -16.86
N LYS A 265 -9.13 10.88 -17.57
CA LYS A 265 -10.09 11.89 -17.15
C LYS A 265 -10.25 11.74 -15.64
N LYS A 266 -9.88 12.77 -14.87
CA LYS A 266 -10.40 12.91 -13.51
C LYS A 266 -11.90 12.78 -13.68
N VAL A 267 -12.48 11.68 -13.21
CA VAL A 267 -13.92 11.62 -13.03
C VAL A 267 -14.15 12.64 -11.94
N GLU A 268 -14.50 13.85 -12.34
CA GLU A 268 -14.95 14.88 -11.42
C GLU A 268 -16.21 14.32 -10.79
N VAL A 269 -16.01 13.71 -9.63
CA VAL A 269 -17.04 13.09 -8.84
C VAL A 269 -17.93 14.23 -8.38
N ARG A 270 -18.95 14.53 -9.18
CA ARG A 270 -19.78 15.72 -9.01
C ARG A 270 -20.39 15.73 -7.61
N ASN A 271 -20.56 16.92 -7.05
CA ASN A 271 -21.35 17.05 -5.83
C ASN A 271 -22.75 16.44 -6.09
N PRO A 272 -23.29 15.66 -5.14
CA PRO A 272 -24.63 15.11 -5.27
C PRO A 272 -25.65 16.25 -5.34
N LYS A 273 -26.65 16.11 -6.20
CA LYS A 273 -27.77 17.05 -6.33
C LYS A 273 -28.96 16.53 -5.55
N PHE A 274 -29.62 17.43 -4.81
CA PHE A 274 -30.84 17.13 -4.10
C PHE A 274 -32.03 17.58 -4.96
N PRO A 275 -33.07 16.74 -5.15
CA PRO A 275 -33.25 15.41 -4.54
C PRO A 275 -32.63 14.23 -5.31
N GLU A 276 -32.15 14.39 -6.54
CA GLU A 276 -32.01 13.29 -7.53
C GLU A 276 -30.93 12.23 -7.23
N ASP A 277 -29.94 12.59 -6.42
CA ASP A 277 -28.88 11.68 -5.97
C ASP A 277 -29.08 11.16 -4.55
N PHE A 278 -30.13 11.60 -3.86
CA PHE A 278 -30.41 11.26 -2.47
C PHE A 278 -31.65 10.39 -2.36
N MET A 279 -31.64 9.41 -1.46
CA MET A 279 -32.78 8.52 -1.26
C MET A 279 -32.80 7.97 0.16
N TRP A 280 -33.98 7.82 0.73
CA TRP A 280 -34.20 7.00 1.93
C TRP A 280 -34.47 5.55 1.52
N ARG A 281 -33.89 4.58 2.24
CA ARG A 281 -34.07 3.15 1.99
C ARG A 281 -34.25 2.38 3.29
N SER A 282 -35.08 1.35 3.26
CA SER A 282 -35.25 0.35 4.32
C SER A 282 -34.36 -0.90 4.14
N ASP A 283 -33.78 -1.10 2.95
CA ASP A 283 -33.00 -2.30 2.59
C ASP A 283 -31.49 -2.06 2.47
N GLY A 284 -31.01 -0.87 2.85
CA GLY A 284 -29.59 -0.57 3.00
C GLY A 284 -28.81 -0.25 1.71
N PRO A 285 -27.46 -0.40 1.73
CA PRO A 285 -26.59 -0.14 0.59
C PRO A 285 -26.90 -1.03 -0.62
N SER A 286 -26.73 -0.49 -1.83
CA SER A 286 -27.05 -1.20 -3.08
C SER A 286 -25.96 -1.04 -4.15
N SER A 287 -26.14 -1.68 -5.31
CA SER A 287 -25.23 -1.52 -6.46
C SER A 287 -25.13 -0.07 -6.95
N LEU A 288 -26.18 0.74 -6.77
CA LEU A 288 -26.27 2.12 -7.26
C LEU A 288 -26.06 3.21 -6.19
N PHE A 289 -26.13 2.87 -4.90
CA PHE A 289 -26.09 3.83 -3.80
C PHE A 289 -25.14 3.41 -2.67
N ASP A 290 -24.40 4.38 -2.13
CA ASP A 290 -23.68 4.29 -0.86
C ASP A 290 -24.59 4.84 0.25
N CYS A 291 -24.77 4.14 1.37
CA CYS A 291 -25.72 4.54 2.41
C CYS A 291 -25.09 4.63 3.80
N VAL A 292 -25.67 5.48 4.64
CA VAL A 292 -25.39 5.63 6.06
C VAL A 292 -26.66 5.27 6.83
N GLN A 293 -26.55 4.36 7.81
CA GLN A 293 -27.66 4.03 8.70
C GLN A 293 -27.89 5.19 9.67
N ILE A 294 -29.14 5.60 9.84
CA ILE A 294 -29.55 6.64 10.77
C ILE A 294 -30.15 5.97 12.00
N THR A 295 -29.47 6.10 13.13
CA THR A 295 -29.96 5.60 14.41
C THR A 295 -30.81 6.67 15.08
N GLU A 296 -32.12 6.43 15.17
CA GLU A 296 -33.06 7.33 15.82
C GLU A 296 -33.23 6.96 17.32
N PRO A 297 -33.46 7.95 18.21
CA PRO A 297 -33.77 7.67 19.61
C PRO A 297 -35.12 6.97 19.75
N LYS A 298 -35.24 6.10 20.76
CA LYS A 298 -36.42 5.22 20.94
C LYS A 298 -37.67 5.99 21.36
N GLU A 299 -38.59 6.22 20.44
CA GLU A 299 -39.95 6.68 20.73
C GLU A 299 -40.95 5.50 20.75
N GLY A 300 -41.22 4.97 21.95
CA GLY A 300 -42.30 4.02 22.19
C GLY A 300 -42.01 2.58 21.76
N LYS A 301 -43.00 1.93 21.13
CA LYS A 301 -43.03 0.48 20.84
C LYS A 301 -42.70 0.10 19.39
N PHE A 302 -42.44 1.07 18.53
CA PHE A 302 -42.14 0.86 17.12
C PHE A 302 -40.63 0.92 16.88
N TRP A 303 -40.13 0.07 15.98
CA TRP A 303 -38.71 -0.16 15.74
C TRP A 303 -38.46 0.12 14.26
N TRP A 304 -37.56 1.05 13.95
CA TRP A 304 -37.14 1.38 12.59
C TRP A 304 -35.61 1.30 12.48
N ASP A 305 -35.04 0.14 12.82
CA ASP A 305 -33.60 -0.13 12.68
C ASP A 305 -33.16 -0.20 11.20
N ASP A 306 -34.10 -0.06 10.27
CA ASP A 306 -33.96 -0.10 8.83
C ASP A 306 -33.77 1.28 8.16
N ASN A 307 -33.74 2.39 8.89
CA ASN A 307 -33.58 3.73 8.29
C ASN A 307 -32.16 3.98 7.73
N TYR A 308 -32.01 4.00 6.40
CA TYR A 308 -30.77 4.39 5.71
C TYR A 308 -30.93 5.65 4.85
N PHE A 309 -30.01 6.60 5.01
CA PHE A 309 -29.85 7.75 4.12
C PHE A 309 -28.77 7.44 3.07
N CYS A 310 -29.15 7.49 1.80
CA CYS A 310 -28.35 7.01 0.68
C CYS A 310 -27.98 8.11 -0.30
N VAL A 311 -26.78 8.01 -0.88
CA VAL A 311 -26.27 8.90 -1.94
C VAL A 311 -25.82 8.08 -3.16
N ARG A 312 -26.12 8.57 -4.37
CA ARG A 312 -25.81 7.87 -5.64
C ARG A 312 -24.31 7.67 -5.82
N LYS A 313 -23.90 6.42 -6.10
CA LYS A 313 -22.50 6.08 -6.43
C LYS A 313 -22.03 6.83 -7.67
N GLY A 314 -20.79 7.34 -7.62
CA GLY A 314 -20.25 8.27 -8.62
C GLY A 314 -20.48 9.75 -8.30
N THR A 315 -21.12 10.07 -7.17
CA THR A 315 -21.14 11.42 -6.58
C THR A 315 -20.25 11.50 -5.34
N LYS A 316 -19.92 12.71 -4.89
CA LYS A 316 -18.93 12.93 -3.84
C LYS A 316 -19.46 12.39 -2.51
N LYS A 317 -18.75 11.41 -1.93
CA LYS A 317 -19.13 10.81 -0.64
C LYS A 317 -19.26 11.89 0.43
N ILE A 318 -20.36 11.81 1.17
CA ILE A 318 -20.66 12.70 2.28
C ILE A 318 -19.85 12.19 3.48
N GLY A 319 -18.98 13.05 4.01
CA GLY A 319 -18.13 12.70 5.15
C GLY A 319 -18.95 12.58 6.44
N SER A 320 -18.53 11.70 7.35
CA SER A 320 -19.14 11.40 8.65
C SER A 320 -19.06 12.54 9.68
N SER A 321 -18.97 13.80 9.24
CA SER A 321 -18.76 15.00 10.06
C SER A 321 -19.71 16.15 9.70
N LEU A 322 -20.73 15.91 8.85
CA LEU A 322 -21.89 16.79 8.80
C LEU A 322 -22.82 16.42 9.96
N VAL A 323 -22.81 17.26 11.00
CA VAL A 323 -24.00 17.46 11.83
C VAL A 323 -25.15 17.72 10.85
N PRO A 324 -26.26 16.96 10.90
CA PRO A 324 -27.39 17.21 10.01
C PRO A 324 -27.79 18.69 10.13
N PRO A 325 -27.96 19.43 9.02
CA PRO A 325 -28.66 20.72 9.11
C PRO A 325 -29.99 20.42 9.79
N ARG A 326 -30.31 21.14 10.87
CA ARG A 326 -31.37 20.80 11.84
C ARG A 326 -32.54 20.13 11.14
N CYS A 327 -32.84 18.89 11.50
CA CYS A 327 -33.98 18.17 10.95
C CYS A 327 -35.23 18.99 11.27
N TYR A 328 -35.78 19.69 10.27
CA TYR A 328 -37.10 20.29 10.37
C TYR A 328 -38.08 19.12 10.45
N SER A 329 -38.88 19.08 11.50
CA SER A 329 -40.01 18.16 11.51
C SER A 329 -41.00 18.59 10.41
N TRP A 330 -41.87 17.67 9.97
CA TRP A 330 -42.98 18.02 9.09
C TRP A 330 -43.85 19.15 9.67
N HIS A 331 -43.91 19.27 11.00
CA HIS A 331 -44.61 20.34 11.70
C HIS A 331 -43.89 21.70 11.54
N ASP A 332 -42.56 21.73 11.69
CA ASP A 332 -41.77 22.95 11.50
C ASP A 332 -41.83 23.44 10.04
N LEU A 333 -41.79 22.51 9.07
CA LEU A 333 -41.91 22.83 7.65
C LEU A 333 -43.29 23.43 7.32
N TYR A 334 -44.35 22.92 7.97
CA TYR A 334 -45.72 23.40 7.79
C TYR A 334 -45.92 24.80 8.41
N LEU A 335 -45.23 25.11 9.50
CA LEU A 335 -45.24 26.44 10.13
C LEU A 335 -44.45 27.48 9.31
N ASP A 336 -43.30 27.11 8.74
CA ASP A 336 -42.48 28.00 7.92
C ASP A 336 -43.14 28.32 6.56
N LEU A 337 -43.85 27.34 5.97
CA LEU A 337 -44.66 27.53 4.76
C LEU A 337 -46.02 28.19 5.03
N GLY A 338 -46.58 28.04 6.24
CA GLY A 338 -47.91 28.51 6.61
C GLY A 338 -48.03 29.99 7.00
N THR A 339 -46.95 30.77 6.92
CA THR A 339 -46.91 32.17 7.39
C THR A 339 -46.71 33.21 6.28
N LYS A 340 -46.80 32.82 4.99
CA LYS A 340 -46.81 33.77 3.87
C LYS A 340 -47.98 33.55 2.91
N GLU A 341 -48.69 34.67 2.75
CA GLU A 341 -49.76 34.97 1.80
C GLU A 341 -51.17 34.45 2.13
N GLU A 342 -51.98 35.47 2.42
CA GLU A 342 -53.39 35.48 2.71
C GLU A 342 -54.24 34.79 1.63
N THR A 343 -55.36 34.25 2.09
CA THR A 343 -56.50 33.80 1.29
C THR A 343 -56.87 34.73 0.13
N LYS A 344 -57.22 34.14 -1.02
CA LYS A 344 -58.43 34.54 -1.75
C LYS A 344 -59.07 33.34 -2.47
N PRO A 345 -60.40 33.17 -2.41
CA PRO A 345 -61.08 32.01 -2.99
C PRO A 345 -61.39 32.23 -4.47
N PHE A 346 -61.56 31.13 -5.20
CA PHE A 346 -62.41 31.11 -6.39
C PHE A 346 -63.44 29.98 -6.25
N LEU A 347 -64.70 30.35 -6.44
CA LEU A 347 -65.85 29.49 -6.69
C LEU A 347 -65.63 28.79 -8.06
N GLU A 348 -66.25 27.65 -8.40
CA GLU A 348 -67.56 27.12 -7.98
C GLU A 348 -67.50 25.67 -7.43
#